data_AF-A0A1L5KW71-F1
#
_entry.id   AF-A0A1L5KW71-F1
#
_cell.length_a   1.000
_cell.length_b   1.000
_cell.length_c   1.000
_cell.angle_alpha   90.00
_cell.angle_beta   90.00
_cell.angle_gamma   90.00
#
_symmetry.space_group_name_H-M   'P 1'
#
loop_
_entity.id
_entity.type
_entity.pdbx_description
1 polymer ?
#
loop_
_entity_poly.entity_id
_entity_poly.type
_entity_poly.pdbx_seq_one_letter_code
_entity_poly.pdbx_strand_id
1 'polypeptide(L)'
;KYDVTDDSARLSGVLQSVQTVRDLVRMVLLSVCLADVLVLAMALVFWIRSRIHEIGTLLALGIGKMRIVAQLAIETGLMAAVAALCSLGTGAMLSGYVSSRLLRDSGVAPLESLHVEALPPEQTMLILLLGCAVIAVALAVSCAVVLSKSPKSILSSMR
;
A
#
# COMPACT_ATOMS: atom_id res chain seq x y z
N LYS A 1 -19.56 14.77 50.96
CA LYS A 1 -20.15 15.01 49.63
C LYS A 1 -19.01 14.85 48.64
N TYR A 2 -18.84 13.64 48.13
CA TYR A 2 -17.63 13.20 47.42
C TYR A 2 -17.67 13.68 45.97
N ASP A 3 -16.71 14.52 45.61
CA ASP A 3 -15.78 14.47 44.47
C ASP A 3 -16.15 13.92 43.07
N VAL A 4 -17.41 13.58 42.77
CA VAL A 4 -17.75 13.03 41.43
C VAL A 4 -17.74 14.10 40.33
N THR A 5 -17.87 15.37 40.70
CA THR A 5 -17.91 16.50 39.76
C THR A 5 -16.52 16.93 39.29
N ASP A 6 -15.47 16.69 40.08
CA ASP A 6 -14.09 17.07 39.73
C ASP A 6 -13.44 16.00 38.80
N ASP A 7 -13.72 14.72 39.05
CA ASP A 7 -13.29 13.61 38.19
C ASP A 7 -13.91 13.66 36.80
N SER A 8 -15.17 14.06 36.66
CA SER A 8 -15.84 14.19 35.35
C SER A 8 -15.30 15.37 34.53
N ALA A 9 -14.96 16.49 35.17
CA ALA A 9 -14.28 17.61 34.50
C ALA A 9 -12.87 17.23 34.04
N ARG A 10 -12.09 16.53 34.86
CA ARG A 10 -10.75 16.03 34.48
C ARG A 10 -10.79 14.96 33.39
N LEU A 11 -11.75 14.05 33.45
CA LEU A 11 -11.96 13.04 32.40
C LEU A 11 -12.35 13.71 31.07
N SER A 12 -13.19 14.75 31.11
CA SER A 12 -13.56 15.52 29.91
C SER A 12 -12.36 16.25 29.28
N GLY A 13 -11.46 16.82 30.10
CA GLY A 13 -10.23 17.46 29.63
C GLY A 13 -9.24 16.47 29.01
N VAL A 14 -9.11 15.25 29.59
CA VAL A 14 -8.30 14.18 29.03
C VAL A 14 -8.90 13.66 27.71
N LEU A 15 -10.22 13.44 27.66
CA LEU A 15 -10.92 13.01 26.45
C LEU A 15 -10.76 14.02 25.31
N GLN A 16 -10.90 15.31 25.61
CA GLN A 16 -10.72 16.38 24.64
C GLN A 16 -9.27 16.48 24.13
N SER A 17 -8.30 16.27 25.01
CA SER A 17 -6.88 16.24 24.65
C SER A 17 -6.55 15.05 23.74
N VAL A 18 -7.06 13.86 24.07
CA VAL A 18 -6.91 12.64 23.25
C VAL A 18 -7.56 12.82 21.88
N GLN A 19 -8.74 13.42 21.82
CA GLN A 19 -9.45 13.65 20.57
C GLN A 19 -8.72 14.64 19.66
N THR A 20 -8.13 15.70 20.25
CA THR A 20 -7.31 16.66 19.50
C THR A 20 -6.05 16.01 18.93
N VAL A 21 -5.35 15.18 19.71
CA VAL A 21 -4.17 14.43 19.24
C VAL A 21 -4.55 13.46 18.11
N ARG A 22 -5.69 12.77 18.25
CA ARG A 22 -6.22 11.87 17.21
C ARG A 22 -6.48 12.59 15.91
N ASP A 23 -7.11 13.76 15.96
CA ASP A 23 -7.41 14.55 14.75
C ASP A 23 -6.13 15.10 14.09
N LEU A 24 -5.13 15.49 14.88
CA LEU A 24 -3.81 15.88 14.37
C LEU A 24 -3.12 14.72 13.64
N VAL A 25 -3.05 13.55 14.27
CA VAL A 25 -2.47 12.34 13.66
C VAL A 25 -3.23 11.98 12.39
N ARG A 26 -4.57 12.09 12.38
CA ARG A 26 -5.39 11.82 11.20
C ARG A 26 -5.10 12.79 10.05
N MET A 27 -4.96 14.09 10.32
CA MET A 27 -4.57 15.06 9.29
C MET A 27 -3.20 14.77 8.70
N VAL A 28 -2.22 14.43 9.55
CA VAL A 28 -0.87 14.06 9.08
C VAL A 28 -0.93 12.82 8.20
N LEU A 29 -1.63 11.76 8.64
CA LEU A 29 -1.81 10.54 7.84
C LEU A 29 -2.48 10.83 6.49
N LEU A 30 -3.53 11.66 6.46
CA LEU A 30 -4.19 12.05 5.21
C LEU A 30 -3.25 12.79 4.25
N SER A 31 -2.39 13.67 4.77
CA SER A 31 -1.40 14.39 3.95
C SER A 31 -0.36 13.46 3.32
N VAL A 32 0.11 12.46 4.09
CA VAL A 32 1.06 11.47 3.62
C VAL A 32 0.41 10.56 2.57
N CYS A 33 -0.81 10.08 2.82
CA CYS A 33 -1.56 9.29 1.84
C CYS A 33 -1.78 10.04 0.53
N LEU A 34 -2.07 11.35 0.58
CA LEU A 34 -2.23 12.17 -0.62
C LEU A 34 -0.91 12.25 -1.42
N ALA A 35 0.22 12.42 -0.73
CA ALA A 35 1.54 12.42 -1.35
C ALA A 35 1.87 11.07 -1.99
N ASP A 36 1.59 9.96 -1.31
CA ASP A 36 1.81 8.61 -1.83
C ASP A 36 0.98 8.34 -3.09
N VAL A 37 -0.27 8.78 -3.14
CA VAL A 37 -1.12 8.67 -4.34
C VAL A 37 -0.50 9.42 -5.52
N LEU A 38 0.04 10.62 -5.29
CA LEU A 38 0.71 11.40 -6.34
C LEU A 38 1.97 10.70 -6.86
N VAL A 39 2.79 10.16 -5.95
CA VAL A 39 3.99 9.40 -6.30
C VAL A 39 3.62 8.14 -7.07
N LEU A 40 2.60 7.40 -6.63
CA LEU A 40 2.11 6.20 -7.30
C LEU A 40 1.58 6.52 -8.71
N ALA A 41 0.87 7.64 -8.88
CA ALA A 41 0.40 8.09 -10.19
C ALA A 41 1.57 8.37 -11.14
N MET A 42 2.62 9.07 -10.67
CA MET A 42 3.83 9.28 -11.45
C MET A 42 4.52 7.96 -11.82
N ALA A 43 4.67 7.05 -10.85
CA ALA A 43 5.27 5.74 -11.09
C ALA A 43 4.50 4.94 -12.14
N LEU A 44 3.17 4.97 -12.09
CA LEU A 44 2.30 4.28 -13.05
C LEU A 44 2.49 4.81 -14.48
N VAL A 45 2.64 6.13 -14.65
CA VAL A 45 2.93 6.75 -15.95
C VAL A 45 4.26 6.25 -16.52
N PHE A 46 5.32 6.24 -15.72
CA PHE A 46 6.62 5.72 -16.14
C PHE A 46 6.57 4.23 -16.47
N TRP A 47 5.86 3.46 -15.66
CA TRP A 47 5.70 2.03 -15.84
C TRP A 47 4.99 1.71 -17.16
N ILE A 48 3.88 2.38 -17.48
CA ILE A 48 3.17 2.21 -18.77
C ILE A 48 4.07 2.59 -19.95
N ARG A 49 4.80 3.71 -19.85
CA ARG A 49 5.71 4.15 -20.93
C ARG A 49 6.79 3.13 -21.20
N SER A 50 7.44 2.59 -20.16
CA SER A 50 8.46 1.56 -20.28
C SER A 50 7.91 0.28 -20.91
N ARG A 51 6.74 -0.19 -20.47
CA ARG A 51 6.10 -1.42 -20.99
C ARG A 51 5.75 -1.33 -22.47
N ILE A 52 5.24 -0.19 -22.95
CA ILE A 52 4.95 -0.01 -24.38
C ILE A 52 6.22 -0.12 -25.24
N HIS A 53 7.36 0.40 -24.78
CA HIS A 53 8.63 0.33 -25.51
C HIS A 53 9.19 -1.10 -25.55
N GLU A 54 9.14 -1.82 -24.42
CA GLU A 54 9.62 -3.20 -24.31
C GLU A 54 8.78 -4.16 -25.17
N ILE A 55 7.45 -4.05 -25.07
CA ILE A 55 6.51 -4.87 -25.84
C ILE A 55 6.62 -4.59 -27.33
N GLY A 56 6.85 -3.33 -27.74
CA GLY A 56 7.09 -2.98 -29.14
C GLY A 56 8.32 -3.70 -29.70
N THR A 57 9.39 -3.79 -28.91
CA THR A 57 10.62 -4.50 -29.29
C THR A 57 10.41 -6.02 -29.34
N LEU A 58 9.73 -6.59 -28.34
CA LEU A 58 9.47 -8.04 -28.28
C LEU A 58 8.52 -8.51 -29.40
N LEU A 59 7.57 -7.68 -29.80
CA LEU A 59 6.67 -7.98 -30.91
C LEU A 59 7.40 -7.89 -32.26
N ALA A 60 8.38 -6.98 -32.42
CA ALA A 60 9.24 -6.91 -33.59
C ALA A 60 10.14 -8.15 -33.75
N LEU A 61 10.48 -8.83 -32.66
CA LEU A 61 11.21 -10.10 -32.64
C LEU A 61 10.34 -11.34 -32.92
N GLY A 62 9.03 -11.17 -33.14
CA GLY A 62 8.12 -12.27 -33.50
C GLY A 62 7.65 -13.14 -32.33
N ILE A 63 7.84 -12.70 -31.08
CA ILE A 63 7.41 -13.44 -29.89
C ILE A 63 5.88 -13.36 -29.73
N GLY A 64 5.25 -14.51 -29.45
CA GLY A 64 3.80 -14.60 -29.29
C GLY A 64 3.26 -13.82 -28.09
N LYS A 65 2.14 -13.10 -28.29
CA LYS A 65 1.49 -12.22 -27.30
C LYS A 65 1.22 -12.88 -25.94
N MET A 66 0.79 -14.14 -25.93
CA MET A 66 0.45 -14.86 -24.70
C MET A 66 1.67 -15.13 -23.82
N ARG A 67 2.86 -15.31 -24.41
CA ARG A 67 4.10 -15.47 -23.63
C ARG A 67 4.50 -14.15 -22.97
N ILE A 68 4.31 -13.02 -23.65
CA ILE A 68 4.58 -11.68 -23.12
C ILE A 68 3.66 -11.38 -21.93
N VAL A 69 2.36 -11.68 -22.05
CA VAL A 69 1.40 -11.51 -20.95
C VAL A 69 1.74 -12.40 -19.75
N ALA A 70 2.10 -13.66 -19.98
CA ALA A 70 2.49 -14.57 -18.90
C ALA A 70 3.76 -14.11 -18.17
N GLN A 71 4.79 -13.66 -18.91
CA GLN A 71 6.01 -13.09 -18.33
C GLN A 71 5.70 -11.86 -17.47
N LEU A 72 4.86 -10.95 -17.98
CA LEU A 72 4.44 -9.75 -17.27
C LEU A 72 3.67 -10.07 -15.98
N ALA A 73 2.76 -11.04 -16.03
CA ALA A 73 1.98 -11.47 -14.88
C ALA A 73 2.89 -12.07 -13.79
N ILE A 74 3.86 -12.91 -14.17
CA ILE A 74 4.80 -13.53 -13.24
C ILE A 74 5.73 -12.48 -12.62
N GLU A 75 6.31 -11.59 -13.43
CA GLU A 75 7.21 -10.53 -12.96
C GLU A 75 6.52 -9.60 -11.96
N THR A 76 5.31 -9.16 -12.30
CA THR A 76 4.53 -8.26 -11.44
C THR A 76 4.04 -8.98 -10.18
N GLY A 77 3.62 -10.24 -10.30
CA GLY A 77 3.20 -11.06 -9.16
C GLY A 77 4.34 -11.31 -8.17
N LEU A 78 5.56 -11.54 -8.67
CA LEU A 78 6.74 -11.70 -7.82
C LEU A 78 7.07 -10.42 -7.06
N MET A 79 7.06 -9.27 -7.73
CA MET A 79 7.26 -7.97 -7.08
C MET A 79 6.19 -7.67 -6.02
N ALA A 80 4.93 -8.02 -6.30
CA ALA A 80 3.84 -7.90 -5.33
C ALA A 80 4.08 -8.76 -4.08
N ALA A 81 4.52 -10.00 -4.25
CA ALA A 81 4.82 -10.90 -3.13
C ALA A 81 5.97 -10.36 -2.27
N VAL A 82 7.06 -9.89 -2.89
CA VAL A 82 8.20 -9.29 -2.18
C VAL A 82 7.76 -8.03 -1.43
N ALA A 83 6.98 -7.16 -2.08
CA ALA A 83 6.47 -5.94 -1.45
C ALA A 83 5.57 -6.25 -0.25
N ALA A 84 4.69 -7.25 -0.35
CA ALA A 84 3.82 -7.67 0.75
C ALA A 84 4.64 -8.18 1.95
N LEU A 85 5.67 -9.02 1.71
CA LEU A 85 6.56 -9.50 2.76
C LEU A 85 7.31 -8.35 3.44
N CYS A 86 7.88 -7.42 2.65
CA CYS A 86 8.56 -6.24 3.19
C CYS A 86 7.60 -5.36 4.00
N SER A 87 6.39 -5.12 3.49
CA SER A 87 5.38 -4.30 4.18
C SER A 87 4.97 -4.89 5.52
N LEU A 88 4.75 -6.21 5.59
CA LEU A 88 4.41 -6.90 6.84
C LEU A 88 5.58 -6.82 7.83
N GLY A 89 6.82 -7.06 7.36
CA GLY A 89 8.01 -6.99 8.19
C GLY A 89 8.26 -5.58 8.75
N THR A 90 8.28 -4.57 7.88
CA THR A 90 8.49 -3.18 8.29
C THR A 90 7.34 -2.66 9.14
N GLY A 91 6.09 -3.02 8.83
CA GLY A 91 4.92 -2.64 9.62
C GLY A 91 4.97 -3.20 11.05
N ALA A 92 5.31 -4.49 11.19
CA ALA A 92 5.45 -5.13 12.50
C ALA A 92 6.62 -4.52 13.31
N MET A 93 7.77 -4.31 12.68
CA MET A 93 8.94 -3.70 13.34
C MET A 93 8.68 -2.26 13.77
N LEU A 94 8.09 -1.44 12.91
CA LEU A 94 7.80 -0.05 13.22
C LEU A 94 6.75 0.06 14.33
N SER A 95 5.69 -0.76 14.26
CA SER A 95 4.67 -0.85 15.32
C SER A 95 5.29 -1.25 16.66
N GLY A 96 6.14 -2.29 16.67
CA GLY A 96 6.87 -2.72 17.88
C GLY A 96 7.82 -1.65 18.42
N TYR A 97 8.52 -0.93 17.54
CA TYR A 97 9.42 0.16 17.94
C TYR A 97 8.67 1.36 18.54
N VAL A 98 7.58 1.80 17.92
CA VAL A 98 6.74 2.89 18.44
C VAL A 98 6.09 2.48 19.76
N SER A 99 5.51 1.28 19.82
CA SER A 99 4.90 0.73 21.04
C SER A 99 5.90 0.68 22.19
N SER A 100 7.08 0.07 21.98
CA SER A 100 8.12 -0.02 23.02
C SER A 100 8.63 1.33 23.50
N ARG A 101 8.72 2.34 22.63
CA ARG A 101 9.09 3.72 23.02
C ARG A 101 8.03 4.38 23.88
N LEU A 102 6.75 4.24 23.51
CA LEU A 102 5.62 4.79 24.28
C LEU A 102 5.49 4.15 25.67
N LEU A 103 5.65 2.82 25.76
CA LEU A 103 5.61 2.11 27.05
C LEU A 103 6.77 2.51 27.96
N ARG A 104 7.97 2.69 27.40
CA ARG A 104 9.17 3.06 28.15
C ARG A 104 9.09 4.48 28.72
N ASP A 105 8.47 5.40 27.99
CA ASP A 105 8.23 6.79 28.44
C ASP A 105 7.13 6.87 29.52
N SER A 106 6.22 5.89 29.53
CA SER A 106 5.10 5.81 30.49
C SER A 106 5.48 5.17 31.85
N GLY A 107 6.74 4.78 32.06
CA GLY A 107 7.25 4.27 33.35
C GLY A 107 6.76 2.88 33.76
N VAL A 108 6.01 2.17 32.90
CA VAL A 108 5.52 0.81 33.14
C VAL A 108 6.60 -0.18 32.68
N ALA A 109 7.14 -0.97 33.61
CA ALA A 109 8.13 -2.03 33.33
C ALA A 109 7.59 -3.04 32.29
N PRO A 110 8.47 -3.66 31.48
CA PRO A 110 8.10 -4.28 30.21
C PRO A 110 7.20 -5.49 30.43
N LEU A 111 5.92 -5.35 30.10
CA LEU A 111 5.05 -6.50 29.89
C LEU A 111 5.46 -7.14 28.56
N GLU A 112 6.34 -8.14 28.67
CA GLU A 112 6.80 -9.07 27.63
C GLU A 112 5.66 -9.87 26.94
N SER A 113 4.41 -9.44 27.11
CA SER A 113 3.19 -10.15 26.71
C SER A 113 2.13 -9.29 26.03
N LEU A 114 2.38 -8.00 25.77
CA LEU A 114 1.57 -7.28 24.77
C LEU A 114 2.08 -7.71 23.40
N HIS A 115 1.66 -8.92 23.02
CA HIS A 115 1.43 -9.29 21.64
C HIS A 115 0.84 -8.04 21.00
N VAL A 116 1.59 -7.44 20.07
CA VAL A 116 1.10 -6.34 19.24
C VAL A 116 -0.26 -6.81 18.78
N GLU A 117 -1.34 -6.24 19.33
CA GLU A 117 -2.70 -6.61 18.97
C GLU A 117 -2.78 -6.22 17.50
N ALA A 118 -2.49 -7.20 16.65
CA ALA A 118 -2.54 -7.05 15.23
C ALA A 118 -3.92 -6.50 14.96
N LEU A 119 -3.98 -5.42 14.18
CA LEU A 119 -5.23 -4.86 13.69
C LEU A 119 -6.15 -6.04 13.35
N PRO A 120 -7.39 -6.08 13.88
CA PRO A 120 -8.19 -7.30 13.92
C PRO A 120 -8.13 -8.00 12.56
N PRO A 121 -8.04 -9.34 12.52
CA PRO A 121 -7.65 -10.09 11.32
C PRO A 121 -8.48 -9.71 10.08
N GLU A 122 -9.73 -9.31 10.30
CA GLU A 122 -10.62 -8.72 9.31
C GLU A 122 -10.05 -7.47 8.60
N GLN A 123 -9.47 -6.51 9.34
CA GLN A 123 -8.91 -5.28 8.77
C GLN A 123 -7.57 -5.50 8.07
N THR A 124 -6.73 -6.38 8.60
CA THR A 124 -5.48 -6.77 7.93
C THR A 124 -5.77 -7.45 6.59
N MET A 125 -6.78 -8.33 6.56
CA MET A 125 -7.25 -8.97 5.33
C MET A 125 -7.83 -7.97 4.32
N LEU A 126 -8.59 -6.95 4.78
CA LEU A 126 -9.11 -5.89 3.92
C LEU A 126 -7.99 -5.03 3.31
N ILE A 127 -6.97 -4.65 4.08
CA ILE A 127 -5.83 -3.88 3.58
C ILE A 127 -5.05 -4.69 2.55
N LEU A 128 -4.83 -5.97 2.80
CA LEU A 128 -4.16 -6.87 1.86
C LEU A 128 -4.97 -7.03 0.57
N LEU A 129 -6.29 -7.21 0.67
CA LEU A 129 -7.20 -7.28 -0.49
C LEU A 129 -7.18 -5.99 -1.30
N LEU A 130 -7.18 -4.83 -0.65
CA LEU A 130 -7.09 -3.53 -1.32
C LEU A 130 -5.76 -3.40 -2.08
N GLY A 131 -4.64 -3.79 -1.46
CA GLY A 131 -3.33 -3.83 -2.13
C GLY A 131 -3.34 -4.74 -3.36
N CYS A 132 -3.87 -5.96 -3.23
CA CYS A 132 -4.03 -6.89 -4.34
C CYS A 132 -4.93 -6.32 -5.45
N ALA A 133 -6.02 -5.64 -5.10
CA ALA A 133 -6.94 -5.02 -6.06
C ALA A 133 -6.26 -3.90 -6.86
N VAL A 134 -5.46 -3.04 -6.20
CA VAL A 134 -4.69 -1.98 -6.87
C VAL A 134 -3.70 -2.58 -7.88
N ILE A 135 -3.00 -3.64 -7.50
CA ILE A 135 -2.05 -4.35 -8.37
C ILE A 135 -2.79 -5.01 -9.55
N ALA A 136 -3.94 -5.64 -9.30
CA ALA A 136 -4.76 -6.26 -10.33
C ALA A 136 -5.29 -5.23 -11.34
N VAL A 137 -5.73 -4.05 -10.89
CA VAL A 137 -6.15 -2.96 -11.77
C VAL A 137 -4.97 -2.45 -12.60
N ALA A 138 -3.79 -2.26 -12.00
CA ALA A 138 -2.59 -1.84 -12.73
C ALA A 138 -2.20 -2.87 -13.82
N LEU A 139 -2.26 -4.17 -13.49
CA LEU A 139 -2.04 -5.26 -14.43
C LEU A 139 -3.09 -5.27 -15.54
N ALA A 140 -4.38 -5.12 -15.22
CA ALA A 140 -5.46 -5.10 -16.19
C ALA A 140 -5.32 -3.93 -17.17
N VAL A 141 -5.00 -2.73 -16.68
CA VAL A 141 -4.72 -1.56 -17.50
C VAL A 141 -3.52 -1.83 -18.42
N SER A 142 -2.44 -2.42 -17.89
CA SER A 142 -1.28 -2.77 -18.70
C SER A 142 -1.63 -3.77 -19.79
N CYS A 143 -2.27 -4.89 -19.44
CA CYS A 143 -2.74 -5.91 -20.36
C CYS A 143 -3.68 -5.32 -21.43
N ALA A 144 -4.61 -4.45 -21.05
CA ALA A 144 -5.51 -3.77 -21.99
C ALA A 144 -4.74 -2.89 -22.99
N VAL A 145 -3.72 -2.16 -22.54
CA VAL A 145 -2.83 -1.38 -23.44
C VAL A 145 -2.03 -2.30 -24.36
N VAL A 146 -1.52 -3.44 -23.86
CA VAL A 146 -0.81 -4.45 -24.67
C VAL A 146 -1.72 -5.04 -25.76
N LEU A 147 -2.95 -5.39 -25.40
CA LEU A 147 -3.92 -6.04 -26.28
C LEU A 147 -4.56 -5.06 -27.28
N SER A 148 -4.75 -3.80 -26.89
CA SER A 148 -5.35 -2.74 -27.73
C SER A 148 -4.38 -2.20 -28.80
N LYS A 149 -3.07 -2.30 -28.59
CA LYS A 149 -2.07 -2.06 -29.64
C LYS A 149 -2.12 -3.24 -30.64
N SER A 150 -3.00 -3.12 -31.63
CA SER A 150 -3.23 -4.18 -32.61
C SER A 150 -2.03 -4.35 -33.58
N PRO A 151 -1.57 -5.60 -33.84
CA PRO A 151 -0.50 -5.92 -34.78
C PRO A 151 -0.78 -5.55 -36.24
N LYS A 152 -2.05 -5.24 -36.56
CA LYS A 152 -2.50 -4.99 -37.93
C LYS A 152 -1.85 -3.74 -38.54
N SER A 153 -1.50 -2.74 -37.72
CA SER A 153 -0.77 -1.54 -38.18
C SER A 153 0.71 -1.79 -38.44
N ILE A 154 1.31 -2.81 -37.82
CA ILE A 154 2.73 -3.14 -38.00
C ILE A 154 2.91 -4.00 -39.26
N LEU A 155 1.96 -4.92 -39.52
CA LEU A 155 1.94 -5.73 -40.74
C LEU A 155 1.50 -4.95 -41.99
N SER A 156 0.68 -3.90 -41.89
CA SER A 156 0.31 -3.06 -43.04
C SER A 156 1.39 -2.05 -43.44
N SER A 157 2.42 -1.84 -42.61
CA SER A 157 3.56 -0.96 -42.91
C SER A 157 4.73 -1.70 -43.57
N MET A 158 4.64 -3.02 -43.74
CA MET A 158 5.65 -3.86 -44.40
C MET A 158 5.18 -4.39 -45.77
N ARG A 159 4.18 -3.76 -46.38
CA ARG A 159 3.84 -3.93 -47.80
C ARG A 159 4.00 -2.59 -48.50
#